data_AF-A0A1I4MCU2-F1
#
_entry.id   AF-A0A1I4MCU2-F1
#
_cell.length_a   1.000
_cell.length_b   1.000
_cell.length_c   1.000
_cell.angle_alpha   90.00
_cell.angle_beta   90.00
_cell.angle_gamma   90.00
#
_symmetry.space_group_name_H-M   'P 1'
#
loop_
_entity.id
_entity.type
_entity.pdbx_description
1 polymer ?
#
loop_
_entity_poly.entity_id
_entity_poly.type
_entity_poly.pdbx_seq_one_letter_code
_entity_poly.pdbx_strand_id
1 'polypeptide(L)' 'MARDVKLGWDVEALNKAYRQGYMAAEMGMARERCPYRGDVVIAAWEAGWEDAAAVAVENAADDLFSRIA' A
#
# COMPACT_ATOMS: atom_id res chain seq x y z
N MET A 1 1.53 8.31 22.09
CA MET A 1 0.88 7.76 20.88
C MET A 1 -0.22 6.82 21.34
N ALA A 2 -1.45 7.01 20.87
CA ALA A 2 -2.64 6.33 21.39
C ALA A 2 -2.58 4.84 21.06
N ARG A 3 -2.27 4.02 22.07
CA ARG A 3 -2.47 2.57 22.03
C ARG A 3 -3.92 2.32 22.42
N ASP A 4 -4.80 2.19 21.45
CA ASP A 4 -6.17 1.76 21.72
C ASP A 4 -6.18 0.23 21.91
N VAL A 5 -5.78 -0.20 23.10
CA VAL A 5 -5.66 -1.62 23.52
C VAL A 5 -6.93 -2.44 23.27
N LYS A 6 -8.09 -1.80 23.04
CA LYS A 6 -9.36 -2.46 22.75
C LYS A 6 -9.53 -2.96 21.32
N LEU A 7 -8.72 -2.51 20.36
CA LEU A 7 -8.93 -2.81 18.92
C LEU A 7 -7.89 -3.79 18.34
N GLY A 8 -6.82 -4.09 19.07
CA GLY A 8 -5.79 -5.07 18.64
C GLY A 8 -4.78 -4.54 17.61
N TRP A 9 -4.82 -3.25 17.27
CA TRP A 9 -3.88 -2.57 16.39
C TRP A 9 -3.58 -1.16 16.92
N ASP A 10 -2.39 -0.65 16.60
CA ASP A 10 -2.00 0.73 16.88
C ASP A 10 -1.55 1.44 15.61
N VAL A 11 -1.39 2.77 15.69
CA VAL A 11 -1.02 3.63 14.57
C VAL A 11 0.33 3.24 13.97
N GLU A 12 1.25 2.71 14.77
CA GLU A 12 2.56 2.26 14.29
C GLU A 12 2.41 1.00 13.43
N ALA A 13 1.60 0.04 13.87
CA ALA A 13 1.28 -1.16 13.11
C ALA A 13 0.59 -0.84 11.78
N LEU A 14 -0.37 0.11 11.78
CA LEU A 14 -1.05 0.55 10.55
C LEU A 14 -0.10 1.25 9.58
N ASN A 15 0.72 2.18 10.06
CA ASN A 15 1.73 2.85 9.23
C ASN A 15 2.74 1.85 8.63
N LYS A 16 3.13 0.85 9.41
CA LYS A 16 4.00 -0.22 8.93
C LYS A 16 3.32 -1.04 7.83
N ALA A 17 2.07 -1.43 8.04
CA ALA A 17 1.29 -2.17 7.05
C ALA A 17 1.16 -1.38 5.75
N TYR A 18 0.79 -0.10 5.82
CA TYR A 18 0.73 0.79 4.67
C TYR A 18 2.05 0.84 3.88
N ARG A 19 3.17 1.12 4.55
CA ARG A 19 4.48 1.18 3.87
C ARG A 19 4.88 -0.14 3.24
N GLN A 20 4.55 -1.25 3.88
CA GLN A 20 4.81 -2.57 3.31
C GLN A 20 3.96 -2.85 2.08
N GLY A 21 2.71 -2.41 2.06
CA GLY A 21 1.83 -2.52 0.89
C GLY A 21 2.35 -1.71 -0.30
N TYR A 22 2.76 -0.46 -0.03
CA TYR A 22 3.36 0.42 -1.03
C TYR A 22 4.60 -0.22 -1.67
N MET A 23 5.56 -0.68 -0.85
CA MET A 23 6.76 -1.35 -1.37
C MET A 23 6.42 -2.67 -2.10
N ALA A 24 5.40 -3.40 -1.65
CA ALA A 24 4.99 -4.64 -2.30
C ALA A 24 4.49 -4.37 -3.73
N ALA A 25 3.69 -3.32 -3.93
CA ALA A 25 3.25 -2.91 -5.27
C ALA A 25 4.44 -2.50 -6.16
N GLU A 26 5.37 -1.70 -5.64
CA GLU A 26 6.58 -1.30 -6.39
C GLU A 26 7.43 -2.50 -6.81
N MET A 27 7.45 -3.58 -6.01
CA MET A 27 8.12 -4.83 -6.33
C MET A 27 7.31 -5.77 -7.23
N GLY A 28 6.13 -5.35 -7.71
CA GLY A 28 5.25 -6.17 -8.55
C GLY A 28 4.58 -7.34 -7.82
N MET A 29 4.49 -7.28 -6.50
CA MET A 29 3.81 -8.31 -5.70
C MET A 29 2.29 -8.16 -5.84
N ALA A 30 1.59 -9.28 -6.08
CA ALA A 30 0.12 -9.28 -6.16
C ALA A 30 -0.52 -8.87 -4.82
N ARG A 31 -1.63 -8.11 -4.89
CA ARG A 31 -2.37 -7.57 -3.73
C ARG A 31 -2.85 -8.68 -2.79
N GLU A 32 -3.23 -9.83 -3.33
CA GLU A 32 -3.76 -10.98 -2.57
C GLU A 32 -2.70 -11.63 -1.66
N ARG A 33 -1.42 -11.28 -1.83
CA ARG A 33 -0.32 -11.79 -1.01
C ARG A 33 -0.10 -10.98 0.28
N CYS A 34 -1.06 -10.13 0.66
CA CYS A 34 -1.05 -9.41 1.94
C CYS A 34 -0.75 -10.38 3.11
N PRO A 35 0.34 -10.14 3.89
CA PRO A 35 0.76 -11.06 4.94
C PRO A 35 -0.04 -10.91 6.23
N TYR A 36 -0.83 -9.84 6.35
CA TYR A 36 -1.53 -9.47 7.56
C TYR A 36 -2.81 -10.29 7.79
N ARG A 37 -3.29 -10.23 9.02
CA ARG A 37 -4.58 -10.76 9.46
C ARG A 37 -5.29 -9.64 10.23
N GLY A 38 -6.60 -9.56 10.07
CA GLY A 38 -7.43 -8.50 10.68
C GLY A 38 -7.70 -7.36 9.71
N ASP A 39 -8.99 -7.05 9.55
CA ASP A 39 -9.50 -6.23 8.44
C ASP A 39 -8.88 -4.82 8.42
N VAL A 40 -8.66 -4.21 9.58
CA VAL A 40 -8.09 -2.85 9.65
C VAL A 40 -6.63 -2.80 9.22
N VAL A 41 -5.83 -3.79 9.62
CA VAL A 41 -4.41 -3.85 9.24
C VAL A 41 -4.26 -4.24 7.77
N ILE A 42 -5.13 -5.12 7.27
CA ILE A 42 -5.22 -5.46 5.85
C ILE A 42 -5.58 -4.22 5.03
N ALA A 43 -6.61 -3.47 5.42
CA ALA A 43 -7.03 -2.26 4.71
C ALA A 43 -5.89 -1.21 4.64
N ALA A 44 -5.12 -1.04 5.72
CA ALA A 44 -3.97 -0.15 5.71
C ALA A 44 -2.89 -0.60 4.71
N TRP A 45 -2.60 -1.90 4.64
CA TRP A 45 -1.67 -2.47 3.66
C TRP A 45 -2.19 -2.31 2.24
N GLU A 46 -3.46 -2.61 1.99
CA GLU A 46 -4.09 -2.49 0.67
C GLU A 46 -4.09 -1.05 0.18
N ALA A 47 -4.38 -0.07 1.05
CA ALA A 47 -4.31 1.35 0.70
C ALA A 47 -2.91 1.74 0.20
N GLY A 48 -1.84 1.31 0.89
CA GLY A 48 -0.48 1.60 0.44
C GLY A 48 -0.16 0.94 -0.91
N TRP A 49 -0.62 -0.30 -1.12
CA TRP A 49 -0.43 -1.01 -2.39
C TRP A 49 -1.15 -0.30 -3.54
N GLU A 50 -2.40 0.12 -3.32
CA GLU A 50 -3.23 0.81 -4.31
C GLU A 50 -2.64 2.18 -4.69
N ASP A 51 -2.15 2.93 -3.71
CA ASP A 51 -1.51 4.23 -3.95
C ASP A 51 -0.24 4.09 -4.80
N ALA A 52 0.62 3.11 -4.52
CA ALA A 52 1.80 2.82 -5.34
C ALA A 52 1.42 2.35 -6.76
N ALA A 53 0.38 1.52 -6.89
CA ALA A 53 -0.11 1.07 -8.18
C ALA A 53 -0.66 2.23 -9.03
N ALA A 54 -1.38 3.17 -8.41
CA ALA A 54 -1.86 4.37 -9.08
C ALA A 54 -0.70 5.23 -9.61
N VAL A 55 0.31 5.49 -8.78
CA VAL A 55 1.52 6.24 -9.17
C VAL A 55 2.27 5.54 -10.31
N ALA A 56 2.36 4.21 -10.30
CA ALA A 56 3.00 3.46 -11.37
C ALA A 56 2.26 3.61 -12.71
N VAL A 57 0.92 3.64 -12.69
CA VAL A 57 0.10 3.87 -13.90
C VAL A 57 0.28 5.29 -14.43
N GLU A 58 0.31 6.29 -13.55
CA GLU A 58 0.57 7.69 -13.92
C GLU A 58 1.95 7.84 -14.59
N ASN A 59 2.99 7.29 -13.97
CA ASN A 59 4.35 7.33 -14.53
C ASN A 59 4.44 6.63 -15.91
N ALA A 60 3.72 5.51 -16.09
CA ALA A 60 3.68 4.81 -17.36
C ALA A 60 2.95 5.62 -18.45
N ALA A 61 1.90 6.35 -18.07
CA ALA A 61 1.21 7.26 -18.99
C ALA A 61 2.14 8.42 -19.41
N ASP A 62 2.86 9.02 -18.47
CA ASP A 62 3.81 10.11 -18.76
C ASP A 62 4.98 9.66 -19.66
N ASP A 63 5.52 8.45 -19.46
CA ASP A 63 6.52 7.85 -20.37
C ASP A 63 5.96 7.69 -21.79
N LEU A 64 4.72 7.21 -21.91
CA LEU A 64 4.07 7.03 -23.21
C LEU A 64 3.87 8.36 -23.94
N PHE A 65 3.38 9.39 -23.25
CA PHE A 65 3.23 10.72 -23.84
C PHE A 65 4.57 11.30 -24.29
N SER A 66 5.62 11.14 -23.48
CA SER A 66 6.97 11.61 -23.81
C SER A 66 7.56 10.94 -25.04
N ARG A 67 7.12 9.73 -25.39
CA ARG A 67 7.60 8.97 -26.55
C ARG A 67 6.85 9.27 -27.85
N ILE A 68 5.71 9.95 -27.77
CA ILE A 68 4.85 10.28 -28.93
C ILE A 68 5.08 11.74 -29.40
N ALA A 69 5.66 12.58 -28.54
CA ALA A 69 6.07 13.96 -28.88
C ALA A 69 7.43 14.02 -29.59
#